data_AF-A0A7T5UYE8-F1
#
_entry.id   AF-A0A7T5UYE8-F1
#
_cell.length_a   1.000
_cell.length_b   1.000
_cell.length_c   1.000
_cell.angle_alpha   90.00
_cell.angle_beta   90.00
_cell.angle_gamma   90.00
#
_symmetry.space_group_name_H-M   'P 1'
#
loop_
_entity.id
_entity.type
_entity.pdbx_description
1 polymer ?
#
loop_
_entity_poly.entity_id
_entity_poly.type
_entity_poly.pdbx_seq_one_letter_code
_entity_poly.pdbx_strand_id
1 'polypeptide(L)' 'MSSRVDRVYFCRICGNEVKFTKDGGGKLVCCDEEMRIKKEGFDGEE' A
#
# COMPACT_ATOMS: atom_id res chain seq x y z
N MET A 1 15.17 -2.13 6.67
CA MET A 1 13.77 -1.64 6.82
C MET A 1 13.21 -1.45 5.43
N SER A 2 12.28 -2.31 5.01
CA SER A 2 11.55 -2.14 3.73
C SER A 2 10.57 -0.98 3.89
N SER A 3 11.01 0.22 3.52
CA SER A 3 10.20 1.43 3.63
C SER A 3 9.09 1.39 2.58
N ARG A 4 7.83 1.37 3.01
CA ARG A 4 6.66 1.46 2.09
C ARG A 4 6.36 2.90 1.65
N VAL A 5 7.17 3.86 2.08
CA VAL A 5 7.07 5.28 1.71
C VAL A 5 7.12 5.42 0.19
N ASP A 6 6.33 6.34 -0.34
CA ASP A 6 6.10 6.60 -1.76
C ASP A 6 5.36 5.53 -2.57
N ARG A 7 5.07 4.35 -2.00
CA ARG A 7 4.25 3.33 -2.66
C ARG A 7 2.79 3.75 -2.70
N VAL A 8 2.13 3.47 -3.82
CA VAL A 8 0.71 3.74 -4.04
C VAL A 8 -0.09 2.46 -3.81
N TYR A 9 -1.16 2.57 -3.03
CA TYR A 9 -2.10 1.49 -2.75
C TYR A 9 -3.49 1.87 -3.25
N PHE A 10 -4.24 0.88 -3.70
CA PHE A 10 -5.59 1.06 -4.19
C PHE A 10 -6.56 0.03 -3.61
N CYS A 11 -7.81 0.44 -3.41
CA CYS A 11 -8.91 -0.43 -3.01
C CYS A 11 -9.62 -0.95 -4.25
N ARG A 12 -9.81 -2.27 -4.33
CA ARG A 12 -10.48 -2.92 -5.48
C ARG A 12 -12.01 -2.80 -5.45
N ILE A 13 -12.58 -2.41 -4.31
CA ILE A 13 -14.02 -2.30 -4.11
C ILE A 13 -14.51 -0.89 -4.45
N CYS A 14 -13.97 0.13 -3.79
CA CYS A 14 -14.40 1.53 -3.98
C CYS A 14 -13.53 2.34 -4.95
N GLY A 15 -12.33 1.85 -5.29
CA GLY A 15 -11.39 2.55 -6.17
C GLY A 15 -10.53 3.61 -5.48
N ASN A 16 -10.58 3.75 -4.15
CA ASN A 16 -9.74 4.70 -3.42
C ASN A 16 -8.25 4.44 -3.64
N GLU A 17 -7.48 5.49 -3.87
CA GLU A 17 -6.03 5.45 -4.06
C GLU A 17 -5.33 6.30 -2.99
N VAL A 18 -4.28 5.74 -2.37
CA VAL A 18 -3.51 6.42 -1.33
C VAL A 18 -2.02 6.19 -1.55
N LYS A 19 -1.19 7.18 -1.19
CA LYS A 19 0.27 7.10 -1.22
C LYS A 19 0.83 7.18 0.19
N PHE A 20 1.76 6.30 0.54
CA PHE A 20 2.42 6.34 1.85
C PHE A 20 3.35 7.56 1.95
N THR A 21 3.14 8.39 2.96
CA THR A 21 4.05 9.51 3.30
C THR A 21 4.98 9.17 4.46
N LYS A 22 4.56 8.26 5.35
CA LYS A 22 5.32 7.72 6.47
C LYS A 22 4.86 6.29 6.73
N ASP A 23 5.79 5.38 7.01
CA ASP A 23 5.49 3.98 7.27
C ASP A 23 5.53 3.65 8.78
N GLY A 24 4.45 3.07 9.29
CA GLY A 24 4.32 2.61 10.67
C GLY A 24 4.23 1.09 10.83
N GLY A 25 4.43 0.31 9.76
CA GLY A 25 4.39 -1.17 9.80
C GLY A 25 2.99 -1.80 9.84
N GLY A 26 1.92 -1.02 10.01
CA GLY A 26 0.53 -1.52 10.02
C GLY A 26 0.03 -1.97 8.64
N LYS A 27 -1.02 -2.81 8.64
CA LYS A 27 -1.78 -3.18 7.44
C LYS A 27 -2.73 -2.05 7.05
N LEU A 28 -2.95 -1.86 5.76
CA LEU A 28 -3.80 -0.80 5.24
C LEU A 28 -5.11 -1.42 4.72
N VAL A 29 -6.23 -1.09 5.37
CA VAL A 29 -7.55 -1.72 5.16
C VAL A 29 -8.55 -0.66 4.69
N CYS A 30 -9.33 -0.99 3.67
CA CYS A 30 -10.44 -0.17 3.18
C CYS A 30 -11.56 -1.08 2.67
N CYS A 31 -12.81 -0.80 3.04
CA CYS A 31 -13.97 -1.65 2.74
C CYS A 31 -13.79 -3.10 3.25
N ASP A 32 -13.30 -3.24 4.49
CA ASP A 32 -13.06 -4.51 5.18
C ASP A 32 -12.05 -5.46 4.49
N GLU A 33 -11.31 -4.98 3.48
CA GLU A 33 -10.25 -5.73 2.80
C GLU A 33 -8.90 -5.00 2.82
N GLU A 34 -7.80 -5.77 2.79
CA GLU A 34 -6.44 -5.24 2.67
C GLU A 34 -6.24 -4.60 1.28
N MET A 35 -5.79 -3.34 1.26
CA MET A 35 -5.52 -2.62 0.01
C MET A 35 -4.32 -3.21 -0.74
N ARG A 36 -4.36 -3.13 -2.07
CA ARG A 36 -3.34 -3.71 -2.96
C ARG A 36 -2.37 -2.64 -3.42
N ILE A 37 -1.10 -3.00 -3.57
CA ILE A 37 -0.11 -2.09 -4.16
C ILE A 37 -0.37 -1.92 -5.66
N LYS A 38 -0.40 -0.66 -6.11
CA LYS A 38 -0.41 -0.29 -7.53
C LYS A 38 1.06 -0.32 -7.95
N LYS A 39 1.48 -1.36 -8.67
CA LYS A 39 2.89 -1.64 -9.02
C LYS A 39 3.63 -0.39 -9.52
N GLU A 40 4.43 0.24 -8.65
CA GLU A 40 5.61 1.02 -8.99
C GLU A 40 6.61 0.89 -7.82
N GLY A 41 7.70 0.14 -8.04
CA GLY A 41 8.88 0.13 -7.18
C GLY A 41 9.06 -1.05 -6.21
N PHE A 42 9.70 -2.11 -6.72
CA PHE A 42 10.56 -3.05 -5.98
C PHE A 42 9.99 -3.61 -4.66
N ASP A 43 9.17 -4.65 -4.78
CA ASP A 43 9.02 -5.66 -3.73
C ASP A 43 10.35 -6.44 -3.65
N GLY A 44 11.26 -5.93 -2.82
CA GLY A 44 12.40 -6.70 -2.35
C GLY A 44 11.89 -7.82 -1.45
N GLU A 45 11.71 -8.99 -2.04
CA GLU A 45 11.66 -10.29 -1.36
C GLU A 45 13.03 -10.96 -1.58
N GLU A 46 13.72 -11.24 -0.48
CA GLU A 46 14.73 -12.31 -0.36
C GLU A 46 14.07 -13.45 0.44
#